data_AF-A0A369B428-F1
#
_entry.id   AF-A0A369B428-F1
#
_cell.length_a   1.000
_cell.length_b   1.000
_cell.length_c   1.000
_cell.angle_alpha   90.00
_cell.angle_beta   90.00
_cell.angle_gamma   90.00
#
_symmetry.space_group_name_H-M   'P 1'
#
loop_
_entity.id
_entity.type
_entity.pdbx_description
1 polymer ?
#
loop_
_entity_poly.entity_id
_entity_poly.type
_entity_poly.pdbx_seq_one_letter_code
_entity_poly.pdbx_strand_id
1 'polypeptide(L)'
;MGAISVRQPSLLLGKLNNNDNFINKIVKENYSLLDDSVAMARYRGNIIFKSTGNDTKIIAWQRNILKVRSGYSSAPCILTLTIDGEGKIKTIDVDPSFRGSKGIVCSAKYFDKIVKKLLGYKIDNLFLSKTKTSDTHCFHVTEVLRGVFTAYKLYMNEGCDKMEEPALFYEEENLNSYIEDGALYLSGLQTYNNEKSIRYALRLEDIFEKVCFDENGAMHVYEGAKVEFIINGEAVKSKRVNVNPRDNSFPNFTEFIVECMPFLEKAVEPSGRLKIFNTNTYIFAIIGLLTQSVAIKMFGHNYDYVFHIINNIQRINNVPACVGGLLNQEEADKYYPEFKFSDIFGI
;
A
#
# COMPACT_ATOMS: atom_id res chain seq x y z
N MET A 1 -30.68 3.76 11.16
CA MET A 1 -29.46 4.56 11.39
C MET A 1 -29.19 5.34 10.12
N GLY A 2 -28.90 6.65 10.20
CA GLY A 2 -28.59 7.45 9.01
C GLY A 2 -27.27 7.01 8.38
N ALA A 3 -27.10 7.22 7.06
CA ALA A 3 -25.84 6.98 6.38
C ALA A 3 -24.74 7.88 6.97
N ILE A 4 -23.58 7.30 7.28
CA ILE A 4 -22.42 8.06 7.76
C ILE A 4 -21.82 8.77 6.55
N SER A 5 -21.78 10.10 6.58
CA SER A 5 -21.08 10.89 5.56
C SER A 5 -19.57 10.66 5.70
N VAL A 6 -18.93 10.24 4.61
CA VAL A 6 -17.48 10.03 4.55
C VAL A 6 -16.94 10.78 3.33
N ARG A 7 -15.93 11.64 3.53
CA ARG A 7 -15.27 12.35 2.44
C ARG A 7 -14.55 11.36 1.54
N GLN A 8 -14.75 11.52 0.24
CA GLN A 8 -14.27 10.58 -0.76
C GLN A 8 -12.97 11.08 -1.40
N PRO A 9 -11.89 10.28 -1.41
CA PRO A 9 -10.68 10.63 -2.16
C PRO A 9 -10.91 10.50 -3.68
N SER A 10 -10.11 11.21 -4.48
CA SER A 10 -10.09 11.02 -5.93
C SER A 10 -9.14 9.89 -6.33
N LEU A 11 -9.42 9.22 -7.44
CA LEU A 11 -8.43 8.39 -8.12
C LEU A 11 -7.32 9.27 -8.74
N LEU A 12 -6.15 8.70 -9.02
CA LEU A 12 -5.05 9.41 -9.69
C LEU A 12 -5.27 9.43 -11.19
N LEU A 13 -5.43 8.27 -11.81
CA LEU A 13 -5.54 8.16 -13.27
C LEU A 13 -7.00 8.17 -13.73
N GLY A 14 -7.90 7.57 -12.95
CA GLY A 14 -9.31 7.49 -13.28
C GLY A 14 -9.55 6.71 -14.57
N LYS A 15 -9.91 7.40 -15.66
CA LYS A 15 -10.13 6.76 -16.96
C LYS A 15 -8.84 6.64 -17.74
N LEU A 16 -8.57 5.44 -18.25
CA LEU A 16 -7.41 5.13 -19.07
C LEU A 16 -7.77 4.99 -20.55
N ASN A 17 -6.83 5.38 -21.41
CA ASN A 17 -6.86 5.09 -22.82
C ASN A 17 -5.71 4.14 -23.19
N ASN A 18 -5.92 3.26 -24.18
CA ASN A 18 -4.93 2.26 -24.60
C ASN A 18 -3.60 2.86 -25.13
N ASN A 19 -3.60 4.14 -25.52
CA ASN A 19 -2.43 4.85 -26.04
C ASN A 19 -1.67 5.65 -24.97
N ASP A 20 -2.10 5.58 -23.71
CA ASP A 20 -1.47 6.36 -22.65
C ASP A 20 -0.05 5.87 -22.35
N ASN A 21 0.87 6.82 -22.15
CA ASN A 21 2.12 6.52 -21.46
C ASN A 21 1.82 6.39 -19.96
N PHE A 22 1.39 5.19 -19.55
CA PHE A 22 0.91 4.92 -18.19
C PHE A 22 1.94 5.28 -17.12
N ILE A 23 3.21 4.94 -17.30
CA ILE A 23 4.28 5.26 -16.35
C ILE A 23 4.40 6.77 -16.17
N ASN A 24 4.44 7.52 -17.28
CA ASN A 24 4.53 8.97 -17.22
C ASN A 24 3.29 9.60 -16.54
N LYS A 25 2.08 9.06 -16.78
CA LYS A 25 0.88 9.50 -16.05
C LYS A 25 1.01 9.20 -14.55
N ILE A 26 1.36 7.97 -14.15
CA ILE A 26 1.54 7.60 -12.74
C ILE A 26 2.51 8.56 -12.03
N VAL A 27 3.63 8.90 -12.66
CA VAL A 27 4.67 9.75 -12.07
C VAL A 27 4.30 11.23 -12.03
N LYS A 28 3.67 11.76 -13.10
CA LYS A 28 3.47 13.21 -13.29
C LYS A 28 2.07 13.72 -12.99
N GLU A 29 1.07 12.85 -12.95
CA GLU A 29 -0.31 13.25 -12.72
C GLU A 29 -0.44 13.96 -11.37
N ASN A 30 -1.29 14.97 -11.34
CA ASN A 30 -1.57 15.72 -10.12
C ASN A 30 -2.41 14.88 -9.16
N TYR A 31 -2.19 15.07 -7.87
CA TYR A 31 -2.90 14.39 -6.80
C TYR A 31 -3.66 15.39 -5.93
N SER A 32 -4.65 14.90 -5.20
CA SER A 32 -5.45 15.69 -4.27
C SER A 32 -5.43 15.04 -2.89
N LEU A 33 -5.19 15.85 -1.86
CA LEU A 33 -5.29 15.40 -0.47
C LEU A 33 -6.61 15.87 0.13
N LEU A 34 -7.18 15.04 1.00
CA LEU A 34 -8.43 15.40 1.66
C LEU A 34 -8.20 16.44 2.77
N ASP A 35 -7.03 16.44 3.41
CA ASP A 35 -6.74 17.29 4.55
C ASP A 35 -5.26 17.66 4.60
N ASP A 36 -4.97 18.93 4.81
CA ASP A 36 -3.61 19.44 4.91
C ASP A 36 -2.95 19.17 6.28
N SER A 37 -3.74 18.94 7.32
CA SER A 37 -3.28 18.70 8.70
C SER A 37 -2.81 17.26 8.96
N VAL A 38 -3.26 16.32 8.13
CA VAL A 38 -2.81 14.91 8.09
C VAL A 38 -2.55 14.52 6.64
N ALA A 39 -1.80 15.36 5.94
CA ALA A 39 -1.64 15.34 4.50
C ALA A 39 -0.88 14.11 3.97
N MET A 40 -1.63 13.04 3.75
CA MET A 40 -1.14 11.77 3.27
C MET A 40 -2.15 11.05 2.37
N ALA A 41 -1.66 10.55 1.26
CA ALA A 41 -2.43 9.67 0.39
C ALA A 41 -1.55 8.56 -0.17
N ARG A 42 -2.17 7.42 -0.44
CA ARG A 42 -1.56 6.28 -1.11
C ARG A 42 -2.42 5.94 -2.31
N TYR A 43 -1.90 6.20 -3.48
CA TYR A 43 -2.50 5.77 -4.74
C TYR A 43 -1.88 4.47 -5.17
N ARG A 44 -2.65 3.61 -5.83
CA ARG A 44 -2.11 2.39 -6.42
C ARG A 44 -2.98 1.93 -7.57
N GLY A 45 -2.44 1.07 -8.41
CA GLY A 45 -3.22 0.42 -9.46
C GLY A 45 -2.48 -0.70 -10.16
N ASN A 46 -3.25 -1.46 -10.93
CA ASN A 46 -2.75 -2.50 -11.82
C ASN A 46 -3.36 -2.29 -13.21
N ILE A 47 -2.52 -2.22 -14.22
CA ILE A 47 -2.91 -2.10 -15.62
C ILE A 47 -2.45 -3.37 -16.32
N ILE A 48 -3.38 -4.15 -16.85
CA ILE A 48 -3.09 -5.43 -17.50
C ILE A 48 -3.60 -5.38 -18.93
N PHE A 49 -2.77 -5.75 -19.89
CA PHE A 49 -3.15 -5.83 -21.29
C PHE A 49 -2.33 -6.90 -22.00
N LYS A 50 -2.94 -7.51 -23.02
CA LYS A 50 -2.27 -8.49 -23.87
C LYS A 50 -1.21 -7.78 -24.73
N SER A 51 0.00 -8.30 -24.73
CA SER A 51 1.07 -7.85 -25.62
C SER A 51 0.98 -8.59 -26.97
N THR A 52 1.87 -8.27 -27.91
CA THR A 52 1.97 -9.00 -29.18
C THR A 52 2.28 -10.48 -28.92
N GLY A 53 1.39 -11.39 -29.33
CA GLY A 53 1.50 -12.84 -29.09
C GLY A 53 0.61 -13.35 -27.96
N ASN A 54 1.10 -14.35 -27.21
CA ASN A 54 0.42 -14.95 -26.04
C ASN A 54 0.89 -14.36 -24.70
N ASP A 55 1.67 -13.28 -24.73
CA ASP A 55 2.25 -12.68 -23.54
C ASP A 55 1.31 -11.59 -22.98
N THR A 56 1.20 -11.52 -21.65
CA THR A 56 0.43 -10.51 -20.93
C THR A 56 1.38 -9.52 -20.27
N LYS A 57 1.18 -8.22 -20.49
CA LYS A 57 1.93 -7.17 -19.81
C LYS A 57 1.14 -6.63 -18.61
N ILE A 58 1.83 -6.45 -17.49
CA ILE A 58 1.27 -5.89 -16.26
C ILE A 58 2.12 -4.68 -15.85
N ILE A 59 1.48 -3.54 -15.62
CA ILE A 59 2.08 -2.39 -14.95
C ILE A 59 1.39 -2.26 -13.60
N ALA A 60 2.11 -2.65 -12.55
CA ALA A 60 1.63 -2.59 -11.18
C ALA A 60 2.34 -1.46 -10.46
N TRP A 61 1.60 -0.63 -9.74
CA TRP A 61 2.15 0.58 -9.18
C TRP A 61 1.50 0.99 -7.88
N GLN A 62 2.28 1.75 -7.12
CA GLN A 62 1.85 2.50 -5.96
C GLN A 62 2.54 3.87 -5.99
N ARG A 63 1.90 4.89 -5.45
CA ARG A 63 2.46 6.21 -5.27
C ARG A 63 2.03 6.77 -3.92
N ASN A 64 3.00 6.92 -3.02
CA ASN A 64 2.77 7.54 -1.73
C ASN A 64 3.00 9.04 -1.83
N ILE A 65 2.06 9.81 -1.30
CA ILE A 65 2.10 11.26 -1.20
C ILE A 65 2.14 11.61 0.28
N LEU A 66 3.12 12.44 0.65
CA LEU A 66 3.26 12.99 1.99
C LEU A 66 3.58 14.48 1.86
N LYS A 67 2.83 15.36 2.52
CA LYS A 67 3.28 16.75 2.66
C LYS A 67 4.54 16.77 3.49
N VAL A 68 5.58 17.47 3.05
CA VAL A 68 6.85 17.68 3.78
C VAL A 68 7.17 19.17 3.80
N ARG A 69 7.13 19.78 4.99
CA ARG A 69 7.33 21.22 5.21
C ARG A 69 6.41 22.05 4.30
N SER A 70 6.98 22.83 3.37
CA SER A 70 6.26 23.71 2.45
C SER A 70 5.86 23.05 1.12
N GLY A 71 6.15 21.76 0.92
CA GLY A 71 5.88 21.06 -0.33
C GLY A 71 5.33 19.65 -0.11
N TYR A 72 5.27 18.89 -1.19
CA TYR A 72 4.84 17.49 -1.19
C TYR A 72 5.98 16.59 -1.66
N SER A 73 6.18 15.51 -0.93
CA SER A 73 7.02 14.38 -1.34
C SER A 73 6.15 13.33 -2.02
N SER A 74 6.63 12.86 -3.17
CA SER A 74 5.95 11.85 -3.99
C SER A 74 6.92 10.69 -4.23
N ALA A 75 6.54 9.51 -3.78
CA ALA A 75 7.34 8.29 -3.78
C ALA A 75 6.63 7.20 -4.59
N PRO A 76 6.84 7.12 -5.92
CA PRO A 76 6.29 6.05 -6.73
C PRO A 76 7.09 4.74 -6.55
N CYS A 77 6.40 3.62 -6.66
CA CYS A 77 6.91 2.27 -6.77
C CYS A 77 6.19 1.61 -7.94
N ILE A 78 6.88 1.38 -9.06
CA ILE A 78 6.27 0.86 -10.29
C ILE A 78 7.05 -0.37 -10.73
N LEU A 79 6.33 -1.47 -10.96
CA LEU A 79 6.85 -2.71 -11.52
C LEU A 79 6.20 -2.95 -12.87
N THR A 80 7.01 -3.29 -13.87
CA THR A 80 6.53 -3.77 -15.17
C THR A 80 6.87 -5.25 -15.31
N LEU A 81 5.86 -6.08 -15.59
CA LEU A 81 6.01 -7.51 -15.78
C LEU A 81 5.53 -7.91 -17.17
N THR A 82 6.18 -8.92 -17.74
CA THR A 82 5.64 -9.71 -18.85
C THR A 82 5.45 -11.15 -18.40
N ILE A 83 4.24 -11.66 -18.56
CA ILE A 83 3.82 -13.01 -18.22
C ILE A 83 3.61 -13.79 -19.50
N ASP A 84 4.13 -15.02 -19.60
CA ASP A 84 3.90 -15.87 -20.77
C ASP A 84 2.54 -16.58 -20.75
N GLY A 85 2.24 -17.30 -21.83
CA GLY A 85 1.00 -18.09 -21.96
C GLY A 85 0.85 -19.23 -20.95
N GLU A 86 1.91 -19.62 -20.22
CA GLU A 86 1.84 -20.59 -19.13
C GLU A 86 1.58 -19.94 -17.76
N GLY A 87 1.57 -18.60 -17.72
CA GLY A 87 1.41 -17.79 -16.52
C GLY A 87 2.72 -17.50 -15.78
N LYS A 88 3.89 -17.72 -16.42
CA LYS A 88 5.22 -17.51 -15.82
C LYS A 88 5.77 -16.12 -16.13
N ILE A 89 6.52 -15.56 -15.18
CA ILE A 89 7.17 -14.25 -15.34
C ILE A 89 8.37 -14.40 -16.29
N LYS A 90 8.26 -13.80 -17.48
CA LYS A 90 9.36 -13.67 -18.46
C LYS A 90 10.30 -12.52 -18.15
N THR A 91 9.72 -11.38 -17.78
CA THR A 91 10.46 -10.17 -17.40
C THR A 91 9.78 -9.51 -16.21
N ILE A 92 10.59 -8.86 -15.38
CA ILE A 92 10.14 -8.01 -14.29
C ILE A 92 11.20 -6.93 -14.06
N ASP A 93 10.77 -5.68 -14.12
CA ASP A 93 11.65 -4.52 -14.00
C ASP A 93 11.05 -3.50 -13.02
N VAL A 94 11.93 -2.88 -12.22
CA VAL A 94 11.58 -1.74 -11.37
C VAL A 94 11.79 -0.45 -12.17
N ASP A 95 10.78 0.41 -12.22
CA ASP A 95 10.93 1.69 -12.91
C ASP A 95 11.98 2.59 -12.23
N PRO A 96 12.86 3.28 -12.99
CA PRO A 96 13.89 4.15 -12.42
C PRO A 96 13.35 5.33 -11.61
N SER A 97 12.08 5.71 -11.78
CA SER A 97 11.43 6.72 -10.93
C SER A 97 11.18 6.24 -9.51
N PHE A 98 11.41 4.94 -9.21
CA PHE A 98 11.28 4.41 -7.86
C PHE A 98 12.08 5.25 -6.88
N ARG A 99 11.37 5.88 -5.95
CA ARG A 99 11.93 6.60 -4.81
C ARG A 99 11.20 6.07 -3.60
N GLY A 100 11.76 5.04 -2.96
CA GLY A 100 11.05 4.47 -1.81
C GLY A 100 10.89 5.50 -0.68
N SER A 101 9.93 5.25 0.21
CA SER A 101 9.44 6.21 1.21
C SER A 101 10.46 6.67 2.26
N LYS A 102 11.68 6.11 2.26
CA LYS A 102 12.79 6.42 3.21
C LYS A 102 14.05 6.95 2.50
N GLY A 103 13.91 7.42 1.26
CA GLY A 103 15.03 8.02 0.51
C GLY A 103 16.02 6.96 0.02
N ILE A 104 17.32 7.25 0.19
CA ILE A 104 18.39 6.62 -0.59
C ILE A 104 18.59 5.11 -0.30
N VAL A 105 18.18 4.65 0.90
CA VAL A 105 18.19 3.23 1.28
C VAL A 105 17.17 2.40 0.50
N CYS A 106 16.14 3.03 -0.06
CA CYS A 106 15.18 2.37 -0.94
C CYS A 106 15.59 2.59 -2.41
N SER A 107 16.62 1.88 -2.86
CA SER A 107 17.18 1.99 -4.21
C SER A 107 16.43 1.15 -5.25
N ALA A 108 16.13 1.76 -6.40
CA ALA A 108 15.55 1.08 -7.56
C ALA A 108 16.45 -0.08 -8.05
N LYS A 109 17.77 0.16 -8.15
CA LYS A 109 18.76 -0.83 -8.62
C LYS A 109 18.79 -2.07 -7.72
N TYR A 110 18.74 -1.85 -6.41
CA TYR A 110 18.68 -2.95 -5.46
C TYR A 110 17.38 -3.76 -5.61
N PHE A 111 16.23 -3.09 -5.63
CA PHE A 111 14.96 -3.81 -5.74
C PHE A 111 14.79 -4.49 -7.09
N ASP A 112 15.35 -3.94 -8.17
CA ASP A 112 15.40 -4.59 -9.48
C ASP A 112 16.10 -5.96 -9.41
N LYS A 113 17.26 -6.03 -8.75
CA LYS A 113 17.95 -7.30 -8.47
C LYS A 113 17.08 -8.26 -7.65
N ILE A 114 16.38 -7.76 -6.63
CA ILE A 114 15.54 -8.59 -5.76
C ILE A 114 14.34 -9.16 -6.52
N VAL A 115 13.59 -8.34 -7.27
CA VAL A 115 12.41 -8.80 -8.00
C VAL A 115 12.76 -9.74 -9.15
N LYS A 116 13.95 -9.61 -9.75
CA LYS A 116 14.44 -10.52 -10.79
C LYS A 116 14.64 -11.96 -10.33
N LYS A 117 14.67 -12.23 -9.02
CA LYS A 117 14.62 -13.60 -8.49
C LYS A 117 13.29 -14.31 -8.74
N LEU A 118 12.24 -13.57 -9.13
CA LEU A 118 10.92 -14.10 -9.44
C LEU A 118 10.79 -14.54 -10.91
N LEU A 119 11.81 -14.32 -11.74
CA LEU A 119 11.80 -14.79 -13.13
C LEU A 119 11.56 -16.31 -13.20
N GLY A 120 10.70 -16.73 -14.12
CA GLY A 120 10.28 -18.11 -14.32
C GLY A 120 9.22 -18.64 -13.34
N TYR A 121 8.92 -17.92 -12.25
CA TYR A 121 7.82 -18.29 -11.36
C TYR A 121 6.46 -18.04 -12.02
N LYS A 122 5.53 -18.96 -11.78
CA LYS A 122 4.13 -18.81 -12.17
C LYS A 122 3.38 -17.92 -11.18
N ILE A 123 2.44 -17.09 -11.64
CA ILE A 123 1.57 -16.29 -10.76
C ILE A 123 0.53 -17.20 -10.07
N ASP A 124 0.96 -17.85 -8.99
CA ASP A 124 0.18 -18.79 -8.18
C ASP A 124 0.48 -18.63 -6.68
N ASN A 125 0.08 -19.60 -5.86
CA ASN A 125 0.30 -19.56 -4.41
C ASN A 125 1.79 -19.66 -4.02
N LEU A 126 2.62 -20.29 -4.86
CA LEU A 126 4.07 -20.30 -4.65
C LEU A 126 4.65 -18.91 -4.87
N PHE A 127 4.19 -18.18 -5.90
CA PHE A 127 4.52 -16.77 -6.07
C PHE A 127 4.17 -15.96 -4.81
N LEU A 128 2.96 -16.07 -4.26
CA LEU A 128 2.60 -15.37 -3.01
C LEU A 128 3.54 -15.68 -1.83
N SER A 129 4.01 -16.94 -1.74
CA SER A 129 4.95 -17.33 -0.69
C SER A 129 6.33 -16.69 -0.84
N LYS A 130 6.72 -16.34 -2.09
CA LYS A 130 7.98 -15.70 -2.46
C LYS A 130 7.92 -14.18 -2.52
N THR A 131 6.75 -13.58 -2.30
CA THR A 131 6.56 -12.13 -2.28
C THR A 131 6.30 -11.58 -0.87
N LYS A 132 6.70 -12.32 0.17
CA LYS A 132 6.68 -11.82 1.55
C LYS A 132 7.78 -10.76 1.75
N THR A 133 7.61 -9.89 2.73
CA THR A 133 8.59 -8.83 3.04
C THR A 133 9.98 -9.39 3.36
N SER A 134 10.05 -10.60 3.94
CA SER A 134 11.30 -11.33 4.18
C SER A 134 12.08 -11.66 2.91
N ASP A 135 11.40 -11.81 1.78
CA ASP A 135 12.00 -12.21 0.49
C ASP A 135 12.20 -11.00 -0.44
N THR A 136 11.31 -10.01 -0.36
CA THR A 136 11.38 -8.77 -1.17
C THR A 136 12.18 -7.66 -0.51
N HIS A 137 12.44 -7.80 0.79
CA HIS A 137 13.11 -6.81 1.65
C HIS A 137 12.41 -5.44 1.69
N CYS A 138 11.15 -5.35 1.26
CA CYS A 138 10.38 -4.09 1.19
C CYS A 138 8.87 -4.30 1.24
N PHE A 139 8.20 -3.57 2.14
CA PHE A 139 6.74 -3.57 2.23
C PHE A 139 6.08 -3.13 0.92
N HIS A 140 6.53 -2.03 0.31
CA HIS A 140 5.94 -1.51 -0.93
C HIS A 140 6.06 -2.51 -2.10
N VAL A 141 7.21 -3.14 -2.27
CA VAL A 141 7.42 -4.14 -3.33
C VAL A 141 6.54 -5.36 -3.07
N THR A 142 6.46 -5.84 -1.81
CA THR A 142 5.53 -6.90 -1.41
C THR A 142 4.07 -6.54 -1.70
N GLU A 143 3.64 -5.33 -1.35
CA GLU A 143 2.28 -4.86 -1.56
C GLU A 143 1.94 -4.81 -3.06
N VAL A 144 2.81 -4.20 -3.89
CA VAL A 144 2.63 -4.13 -5.34
C VAL A 144 2.60 -5.53 -5.98
N LEU A 145 3.52 -6.42 -5.59
CA LEU A 145 3.54 -7.80 -6.10
C LEU A 145 2.32 -8.61 -5.66
N ARG A 146 1.78 -8.39 -4.46
CA ARG A 146 0.53 -9.01 -4.03
C ARG A 146 -0.67 -8.47 -4.82
N GLY A 147 -0.66 -7.18 -5.13
CA GLY A 147 -1.59 -6.56 -6.06
C GLY A 147 -1.55 -7.21 -7.45
N VAL A 148 -0.36 -7.50 -7.98
CA VAL A 148 -0.18 -8.25 -9.25
C VAL A 148 -0.88 -9.60 -9.18
N PHE A 149 -0.68 -10.37 -8.10
CA PHE A 149 -1.31 -11.68 -7.95
C PHE A 149 -2.84 -11.57 -8.05
N THR A 150 -3.44 -10.68 -7.26
CA THR A 150 -4.90 -10.53 -7.24
C THR A 150 -5.44 -10.01 -8.57
N ALA A 151 -4.85 -8.96 -9.14
CA ALA A 151 -5.27 -8.39 -10.40
C ALA A 151 -5.14 -9.38 -11.57
N TYR A 152 -4.05 -10.15 -11.63
CA TYR A 152 -3.88 -11.18 -12.65
C TYR A 152 -4.89 -12.33 -12.50
N LYS A 153 -5.23 -12.74 -11.26
CA LYS A 153 -6.28 -13.76 -11.06
C LYS A 153 -7.66 -13.25 -11.48
N LEU A 154 -7.99 -11.99 -11.19
CA LEU A 154 -9.24 -11.38 -11.66
C LEU A 154 -9.28 -11.33 -13.19
N TYR A 155 -8.21 -10.83 -13.82
CA TYR A 155 -8.06 -10.78 -15.27
C TYR A 155 -8.29 -12.15 -15.94
N MET A 156 -7.68 -13.22 -15.40
CA MET A 156 -7.87 -14.58 -15.93
C MET A 156 -9.28 -15.14 -15.66
N ASN A 157 -9.87 -14.84 -14.50
CA ASN A 157 -11.21 -15.31 -14.13
C ASN A 157 -12.32 -14.64 -14.97
N GLU A 158 -12.14 -13.38 -15.35
CA GLU A 158 -13.02 -12.65 -16.27
C GLU A 158 -12.88 -13.11 -17.73
N GLY A 159 -11.91 -14.00 -18.02
CA GLY A 159 -11.65 -14.50 -19.36
C GLY A 159 -11.08 -13.43 -20.30
N CYS A 160 -10.53 -12.34 -19.75
CA CYS A 160 -9.95 -11.25 -20.53
C CYS A 160 -8.75 -11.70 -21.38
N ASP A 161 -8.11 -12.81 -21.02
CA ASP A 161 -7.02 -13.45 -21.79
C ASP A 161 -7.49 -14.03 -23.12
N LYS A 162 -8.79 -14.37 -23.20
CA LYS A 162 -9.45 -15.02 -24.35
C LYS A 162 -10.14 -14.05 -25.29
N MET A 163 -10.19 -12.76 -24.94
CA MET A 163 -10.82 -11.74 -25.79
C MET A 163 -9.94 -11.47 -27.02
N GLU A 164 -10.58 -11.33 -28.20
CA GLU A 164 -9.90 -11.12 -29.48
C GLU A 164 -9.27 -9.72 -29.58
N GLU A 165 -9.86 -8.72 -28.92
CA GLU A 165 -9.24 -7.40 -28.76
C GLU A 165 -8.51 -7.32 -27.42
N PRO A 166 -7.37 -6.60 -27.34
CA PRO A 166 -6.62 -6.42 -26.10
C PRO A 166 -7.50 -5.67 -25.08
N ALA A 167 -8.20 -6.42 -24.23
CA ALA A 167 -8.95 -5.87 -23.12
C ALA A 167 -7.96 -5.31 -22.09
N LEU A 168 -8.03 -4.00 -21.87
CA LEU A 168 -7.35 -3.32 -20.78
C LEU A 168 -8.10 -3.65 -19.49
N PHE A 169 -7.53 -4.52 -18.65
CA PHE A 169 -8.02 -4.66 -17.29
C PHE A 169 -7.35 -3.59 -16.43
N TYR A 170 -8.17 -2.86 -15.68
CA TYR A 170 -7.70 -1.78 -14.84
C TYR A 170 -8.30 -1.82 -13.44
N GLU A 171 -7.42 -1.78 -12.45
CA GLU A 171 -7.78 -1.57 -11.05
C GLU A 171 -7.04 -0.33 -10.54
N GLU A 172 -7.76 0.52 -9.82
CA GLU A 172 -7.18 1.65 -9.10
C GLU A 172 -7.75 1.77 -7.69
N GLU A 173 -6.92 2.26 -6.78
CA GLU A 173 -7.33 2.56 -5.43
C GLU A 173 -6.58 3.77 -4.86
N ASN A 174 -7.29 4.58 -4.08
CA ASN A 174 -6.71 5.61 -3.23
C ASN A 174 -7.11 5.36 -1.78
N LEU A 175 -6.14 5.45 -0.86
CA LEU A 175 -6.35 5.54 0.58
C LEU A 175 -5.76 6.86 1.09
N ASN A 176 -6.59 7.70 1.71
CA ASN A 176 -6.27 9.08 2.08
C ASN A 176 -6.74 9.38 3.51
N SER A 177 -5.97 10.15 4.27
CA SER A 177 -6.36 10.53 5.64
C SER A 177 -6.95 11.93 5.74
N TYR A 178 -7.93 12.08 6.63
CA TYR A 178 -8.48 13.39 7.00
C TYR A 178 -9.02 13.40 8.42
N ILE A 179 -9.17 14.60 8.99
CA ILE A 179 -9.81 14.83 10.28
C ILE A 179 -11.15 15.53 10.07
N GLU A 180 -12.19 15.03 10.72
CA GLU A 180 -13.52 15.63 10.73
C GLU A 180 -14.18 15.33 12.08
N ASP A 181 -14.82 16.33 12.69
CA ASP A 181 -15.49 16.21 13.99
C ASP A 181 -14.64 15.54 15.08
N GLY A 182 -13.33 15.86 15.14
CA GLY A 182 -12.39 15.32 16.12
C GLY A 182 -11.94 13.87 15.86
N ALA A 183 -12.52 13.18 14.87
CA ALA A 183 -12.15 11.83 14.49
C ALA A 183 -11.13 11.81 13.34
N LEU A 184 -10.23 10.83 13.36
CA LEU A 184 -9.36 10.51 12.23
C LEU A 184 -10.06 9.52 11.31
N TYR A 185 -10.07 9.81 10.02
CA TYR A 185 -10.56 8.94 8.97
C TYR A 185 -9.40 8.52 8.06
N LEU A 186 -9.32 7.21 7.77
CA LEU A 186 -8.58 6.68 6.64
C LEU A 186 -9.60 6.24 5.59
N SER A 187 -9.83 7.07 4.57
CA SER A 187 -10.87 6.88 3.57
C SER A 187 -10.30 6.31 2.28
N GLY A 188 -10.94 5.26 1.80
CA GLY A 188 -10.57 4.47 0.65
C GLY A 188 -11.60 4.55 -0.46
N LEU A 189 -11.13 4.66 -1.69
CA LEU A 189 -11.91 4.49 -2.91
C LEU A 189 -11.20 3.48 -3.80
N GLN A 190 -11.89 2.41 -4.16
CA GLN A 190 -11.38 1.40 -5.07
C GLN A 190 -12.30 1.22 -6.27
N THR A 191 -11.72 1.07 -7.46
CA THR A 191 -12.46 0.83 -8.71
C THR A 191 -11.84 -0.29 -9.54
N TYR A 192 -12.71 -1.07 -10.18
CA TYR A 192 -12.35 -2.13 -11.12
C TYR A 192 -13.04 -1.89 -12.45
N ASN A 193 -12.27 -1.98 -13.55
CA ASN A 193 -12.69 -1.79 -14.94
C ASN A 193 -13.58 -0.55 -15.18
N ASN A 194 -13.43 0.48 -14.34
CA ASN A 194 -14.25 1.70 -14.35
C ASN A 194 -15.77 1.50 -14.14
N GLU A 195 -16.22 0.33 -13.67
CA GLU A 195 -17.66 0.01 -13.55
C GLU A 195 -18.16 0.07 -12.10
N LYS A 196 -17.41 -0.51 -11.16
CA LYS A 196 -17.82 -0.61 -9.76
C LYS A 196 -16.83 0.13 -8.87
N SER A 197 -17.36 1.09 -8.09
CA SER A 197 -16.60 1.80 -7.06
C SER A 197 -17.02 1.32 -5.68
N ILE A 198 -16.05 1.03 -4.83
CA ILE A 198 -16.26 0.67 -3.43
C ILE A 198 -15.60 1.72 -2.57
N ARG A 199 -16.40 2.26 -1.66
CA ARG A 199 -15.96 3.26 -0.69
C ARG A 199 -15.82 2.58 0.65
N TYR A 200 -14.71 2.79 1.32
CA TYR A 200 -14.51 2.28 2.67
C TYR A 200 -13.82 3.31 3.54
N ALA A 201 -13.97 3.22 4.85
CA ALA A 201 -13.20 4.04 5.77
C ALA A 201 -12.93 3.33 7.08
N LEU A 202 -11.76 3.59 7.64
CA LEU A 202 -11.48 3.36 9.06
C LEU A 202 -11.67 4.69 9.79
N ARG A 203 -12.60 4.74 10.75
CA ARG A 203 -12.88 5.91 11.58
C ARG A 203 -12.40 5.65 13.00
N LEU A 204 -11.60 6.56 13.55
CA LEU A 204 -11.08 6.50 14.91
C LEU A 204 -11.51 7.74 15.69
N GLU A 205 -12.34 7.55 16.71
CA GLU A 205 -12.86 8.64 17.54
C GLU A 205 -11.88 9.03 18.66
N ASP A 206 -11.66 10.33 18.81
CA ASP A 206 -10.78 10.99 19.79
C ASP A 206 -9.35 10.40 19.87
N ILE A 207 -8.86 9.86 18.75
CA ILE A 207 -7.57 9.14 18.75
C ILE A 207 -6.40 10.01 19.23
N PHE A 208 -6.42 11.31 18.91
CA PHE A 208 -5.35 12.24 19.26
C PHE A 208 -5.29 12.56 20.75
N GLU A 209 -6.40 12.37 21.47
CA GLU A 209 -6.50 12.57 22.91
C GLU A 209 -6.25 11.30 23.70
N LYS A 210 -6.04 10.17 23.01
CA LYS A 210 -5.94 8.82 23.60
C LYS A 210 -4.66 8.09 23.20
N VAL A 211 -3.77 8.73 22.46
CA VAL A 211 -2.54 8.11 21.97
C VAL A 211 -1.30 8.83 22.49
N CYS A 212 -0.28 8.07 22.84
CA CYS A 212 1.09 8.54 23.00
C CYS A 212 2.07 7.65 22.23
N PHE A 213 3.28 8.15 22.03
CA PHE A 213 4.40 7.38 21.48
C PHE A 213 5.50 7.25 22.53
N ASP A 214 6.11 6.08 22.62
CA ASP A 214 7.28 5.88 23.49
C ASP A 214 8.59 6.30 22.81
N GLU A 215 9.70 6.16 23.54
CA GLU A 215 11.05 6.47 23.05
C GLU A 215 11.46 5.66 21.82
N ASN A 216 10.86 4.49 21.59
CA ASN A 216 11.11 3.63 20.45
C ASN A 216 10.17 3.95 19.27
N GLY A 217 9.25 4.90 19.43
CA GLY A 217 8.24 5.26 18.43
C GLY A 217 7.06 4.30 18.35
N ALA A 218 6.86 3.42 19.34
CA ALA A 218 5.69 2.55 19.40
C ALA A 218 4.46 3.34 19.85
N MET A 219 3.32 3.07 19.23
CA MET A 219 2.06 3.76 19.52
C MET A 219 1.32 3.05 20.66
N HIS A 220 0.92 3.81 21.68
CA HIS A 220 0.19 3.34 22.86
C HIS A 220 -1.14 4.06 22.95
N VAL A 221 -2.24 3.31 23.11
CA VAL A 221 -3.59 3.86 23.27
C VAL A 221 -4.01 3.73 24.73
N TYR A 222 -4.21 4.86 25.42
CA TYR A 222 -4.77 4.89 26.76
C TYR A 222 -6.30 5.03 26.72
N GLU A 223 -6.99 4.42 27.69
CA GLU A 223 -8.45 4.44 27.86
C GLU A 223 -9.27 3.78 26.73
N GLY A 224 -8.63 3.36 25.65
CA GLY A 224 -9.22 2.65 24.51
C GLY A 224 -9.83 3.58 23.47
N ALA A 225 -9.51 3.35 22.20
CA ALA A 225 -10.05 4.13 21.07
C ALA A 225 -11.24 3.40 20.44
N LYS A 226 -12.34 4.12 20.16
CA LYS A 226 -13.45 3.55 19.38
C LYS A 226 -13.05 3.58 17.90
N VAL A 227 -13.11 2.42 17.27
CA VAL A 227 -12.74 2.23 15.87
C VAL A 227 -13.92 1.61 15.13
N GLU A 228 -14.27 2.20 13.99
CA GLU A 228 -15.35 1.75 13.12
C GLU A 228 -14.80 1.50 11.72
N PHE A 229 -15.21 0.39 11.11
CA PHE A 229 -14.99 0.13 9.70
C PHE A 229 -16.29 0.33 8.95
N ILE A 230 -16.25 1.21 7.95
CA ILE A 230 -17.38 1.71 7.21
C ILE A 230 -17.23 1.27 5.76
N ILE A 231 -18.28 0.72 5.16
CA ILE A 231 -18.34 0.41 3.72
C ILE A 231 -19.57 1.11 3.15
N ASN A 232 -19.38 1.90 2.09
CA ASN A 232 -20.45 2.63 1.40
C ASN A 232 -21.37 3.45 2.34
N GLY A 233 -20.80 4.02 3.40
CA GLY A 233 -21.53 4.85 4.38
C GLY A 233 -22.18 4.05 5.51
N GLU A 234 -22.05 2.73 5.55
CA GLU A 234 -22.58 1.87 6.62
C GLU A 234 -21.45 1.32 7.49
N ALA A 235 -21.57 1.46 8.81
CA ALA A 235 -20.64 0.84 9.74
C ALA A 235 -20.88 -0.69 9.76
N VAL A 236 -19.94 -1.45 9.21
CA VAL A 236 -20.02 -2.93 9.13
C VAL A 236 -19.34 -3.61 10.31
N LYS A 237 -18.44 -2.90 11.01
CA LYS A 237 -17.75 -3.39 12.19
C LYS A 237 -17.39 -2.23 13.11
N SER A 238 -17.52 -2.44 14.42
CA SER A 238 -17.07 -1.48 15.44
C SER A 238 -16.44 -2.25 16.60
N LYS A 239 -15.37 -1.70 17.19
CA LYS A 239 -14.72 -2.24 18.38
C LYS A 239 -14.11 -1.07 19.15
N ARG A 240 -14.06 -1.17 20.48
CA ARG A 240 -13.14 -0.36 21.26
C ARG A 240 -11.82 -1.09 21.35
N VAL A 241 -10.79 -0.53 20.73
CA VAL A 241 -9.42 -1.05 20.80
C VAL A 241 -8.87 -0.67 22.16
N ASN A 242 -9.13 -1.52 23.15
CA ASN A 242 -8.57 -1.41 24.49
C ASN A 242 -7.18 -2.00 24.50
N VAL A 243 -6.21 -1.22 24.95
CA VAL A 243 -4.83 -1.67 25.09
C VAL A 243 -4.42 -1.40 26.53
N ASN A 244 -3.71 -2.35 27.13
CA ASN A 244 -2.96 -2.03 28.33
C ASN A 244 -2.03 -0.86 27.99
N PRO A 245 -2.05 0.28 28.71
CA PRO A 245 -1.32 1.49 28.30
C PRO A 245 0.21 1.32 28.14
N ARG A 246 0.77 0.18 28.56
CA ARG A 246 2.18 -0.19 28.39
C ARG A 246 2.47 -1.03 27.15
N ASP A 247 1.44 -1.54 26.49
CA ASP A 247 1.57 -2.44 25.36
C ASP A 247 1.44 -1.67 24.04
N ASN A 248 2.30 -2.04 23.08
CA ASN A 248 2.19 -1.54 21.72
C ASN A 248 0.79 -1.84 21.17
N SER A 249 0.12 -0.83 20.62
CA SER A 249 -1.25 -0.92 20.11
C SER A 249 -1.34 -1.51 18.70
N PHE A 250 -0.23 -1.64 17.97
CA PHE A 250 -0.21 -2.18 16.61
C PHE A 250 -0.85 -3.56 16.45
N PRO A 251 -0.62 -4.55 17.33
CA PRO A 251 -1.27 -5.86 17.22
C PRO A 251 -2.80 -5.76 17.30
N ASN A 252 -3.34 -4.88 18.14
CA ASN A 252 -4.79 -4.74 18.31
C ASN A 252 -5.46 -4.04 17.11
N PHE A 253 -4.81 -3.02 16.54
CA PHE A 253 -5.27 -2.44 15.27
C PHE A 253 -5.15 -3.44 14.12
N THR A 254 -4.07 -4.21 14.09
CA THR A 254 -3.86 -5.27 13.09
C THR A 254 -4.96 -6.32 13.16
N GLU A 255 -5.29 -6.82 14.36
CA GLU A 255 -6.39 -7.75 14.58
C GLU A 255 -7.71 -7.17 14.08
N PHE A 256 -8.05 -5.92 14.45
CA PHE A 256 -9.27 -5.27 14.00
C PHE A 256 -9.33 -5.14 12.47
N ILE A 257 -8.24 -4.72 11.82
CA ILE A 257 -8.16 -4.61 10.36
C ILE A 257 -8.36 -5.99 9.71
N VAL A 258 -7.71 -7.03 10.24
CA VAL A 258 -7.89 -8.42 9.76
C VAL A 258 -9.35 -8.86 9.87
N GLU A 259 -10.03 -8.56 10.97
CA GLU A 259 -11.46 -8.83 11.14
C GLU A 259 -12.33 -8.07 10.12
N CYS A 260 -11.87 -6.92 9.64
CA CYS A 260 -12.58 -6.07 8.69
C CYS A 260 -12.39 -6.49 7.22
N MET A 261 -11.25 -7.11 6.88
CA MET A 261 -10.93 -7.48 5.50
C MET A 261 -11.99 -8.35 4.82
N PRO A 262 -12.59 -9.38 5.46
CA PRO A 262 -13.65 -10.18 4.83
C PRO A 262 -14.87 -9.37 4.37
N PHE A 263 -15.22 -8.28 5.06
CA PHE A 263 -16.32 -7.41 4.66
C PHE A 263 -15.98 -6.65 3.38
N LEU A 264 -14.75 -6.15 3.27
CA LEU A 264 -14.27 -5.46 2.08
C LEU A 264 -14.10 -6.44 0.91
N GLU A 265 -13.50 -7.61 1.14
CA GLU A 265 -13.36 -8.67 0.14
C GLU A 265 -14.74 -9.06 -0.43
N LYS A 266 -15.75 -9.27 0.43
CA LYS A 266 -17.11 -9.58 -0.01
C LYS A 266 -17.77 -8.43 -0.79
N ALA A 267 -17.49 -7.17 -0.41
CA ALA A 267 -17.99 -6.02 -1.14
C ALA A 267 -17.38 -5.93 -2.54
N VAL A 268 -16.09 -6.27 -2.67
CA VAL A 268 -15.34 -6.24 -3.92
C VAL A 268 -15.67 -7.43 -4.81
N GLU A 269 -15.46 -8.65 -4.32
CA GLU A 269 -15.68 -9.92 -5.03
C GLU A 269 -16.72 -10.78 -4.29
N PRO A 270 -18.02 -10.57 -4.54
CA PRO A 270 -19.08 -11.27 -3.81
C PRO A 270 -19.08 -12.79 -3.97
N SER A 271 -18.42 -13.33 -5.00
CA SER A 271 -18.37 -14.79 -5.21
C SER A 271 -17.50 -15.52 -4.18
N GLY A 272 -16.62 -14.79 -3.47
CA GLY A 272 -15.71 -15.37 -2.46
C GLY A 272 -14.65 -16.32 -3.02
N ARG A 273 -14.50 -16.39 -4.35
CA ARG A 273 -13.55 -17.32 -5.02
C ARG A 273 -12.10 -16.86 -4.91
N LEU A 274 -11.88 -15.57 -4.67
CA LEU A 274 -10.56 -14.97 -4.60
C LEU A 274 -10.42 -14.14 -3.33
N LYS A 275 -9.35 -14.39 -2.57
CA LYS A 275 -8.92 -13.46 -1.53
C LYS A 275 -8.26 -12.26 -2.20
N ILE A 276 -8.70 -11.06 -1.84
CA ILE A 276 -8.28 -9.84 -2.51
C ILE A 276 -7.13 -9.25 -1.70
N PHE A 277 -5.93 -9.36 -2.24
CA PHE A 277 -4.72 -8.75 -1.70
C PHE A 277 -4.39 -7.54 -2.53
N ASN A 278 -5.11 -6.50 -2.18
CA ASN A 278 -5.04 -5.21 -2.79
C ASN A 278 -3.90 -4.43 -2.06
N THR A 279 -3.14 -3.57 -2.74
CA THR A 279 -1.95 -2.89 -2.16
C THR A 279 -2.28 -1.99 -0.96
N ASN A 280 -3.35 -1.17 -1.00
CA ASN A 280 -3.67 -0.28 0.15
C ASN A 280 -4.50 -0.96 1.24
N THR A 281 -5.15 -2.09 0.95
CA THR A 281 -5.81 -2.97 1.94
C THR A 281 -4.86 -3.95 2.58
N TYR A 282 -3.61 -4.01 2.11
CA TYR A 282 -2.58 -4.71 2.83
C TYR A 282 -2.46 -4.11 4.24
N ILE A 283 -2.51 -4.97 5.25
CA ILE A 283 -2.64 -4.55 6.65
C ILE A 283 -1.54 -3.55 7.05
N PHE A 284 -0.31 -3.79 6.62
CA PHE A 284 0.81 -2.88 6.90
C PHE A 284 0.68 -1.52 6.20
N ALA A 285 -0.02 -1.43 5.07
CA ALA A 285 -0.29 -0.16 4.40
C ALA A 285 -1.27 0.70 5.22
N ILE A 286 -2.36 0.09 5.73
CA ILE A 286 -3.34 0.76 6.58
C ILE A 286 -2.71 1.18 7.92
N ILE A 287 -2.00 0.26 8.59
CA ILE A 287 -1.28 0.57 9.83
C ILE A 287 -0.23 1.65 9.62
N GLY A 288 0.51 1.57 8.50
CA GLY A 288 1.50 2.57 8.14
C GLY A 288 0.89 3.95 7.94
N LEU A 289 -0.26 4.04 7.26
CA LEU A 289 -0.97 5.31 7.08
C LEU A 289 -1.53 5.82 8.41
N LEU A 290 -2.22 4.97 9.18
CA LEU A 290 -2.75 5.30 10.52
C LEU A 290 -1.69 5.94 11.40
N THR A 291 -0.58 5.24 11.58
CA THR A 291 0.49 5.64 12.49
C THR A 291 1.10 6.97 12.04
N GLN A 292 1.30 7.16 10.73
CA GLN A 292 1.84 8.39 10.18
C GLN A 292 0.88 9.57 10.31
N SER A 293 -0.41 9.39 10.03
CA SER A 293 -1.42 10.44 10.19
C SER A 293 -1.51 10.92 11.63
N VAL A 294 -1.46 9.99 12.60
CA VAL A 294 -1.43 10.32 14.03
C VAL A 294 -0.15 11.07 14.40
N ALA A 295 1.01 10.57 13.98
CA ALA A 295 2.30 11.20 14.26
C ALA A 295 2.40 12.62 13.67
N ILE A 296 1.97 12.83 12.42
CA ILE A 296 2.01 14.13 11.75
C ILE A 296 1.18 15.16 12.54
N LYS A 297 -0.02 14.77 12.96
CA LYS A 297 -0.91 15.64 13.74
C LYS A 297 -0.33 15.98 15.10
N MET A 298 0.18 14.98 15.83
CA MET A 298 0.69 15.16 17.19
C MET A 298 2.00 15.94 17.26
N PHE A 299 2.90 15.72 16.30
CA PHE A 299 4.23 16.34 16.31
C PHE A 299 4.36 17.52 15.33
N GLY A 300 3.24 18.10 14.90
CA GLY A 300 3.21 19.36 14.13
C GLY A 300 4.09 19.31 12.87
N HIS A 301 4.03 18.22 12.10
CA HIS A 301 4.87 18.00 10.93
C HIS A 301 6.39 17.94 11.22
N ASN A 302 6.82 17.55 12.43
CA ASN A 302 8.22 17.20 12.67
C ASN A 302 8.57 15.84 12.05
N TYR A 303 9.11 15.87 10.82
CA TYR A 303 9.38 14.66 10.04
C TYR A 303 10.42 13.74 10.64
N ASP A 304 11.33 14.24 11.49
CA ASP A 304 12.32 13.37 12.14
C ASP A 304 11.63 12.43 13.12
N TYR A 305 10.67 12.94 13.91
CA TYR A 305 9.81 12.12 14.78
C TYR A 305 8.88 11.20 13.98
N VAL A 306 8.28 11.69 12.89
CA VAL A 306 7.44 10.84 12.03
C VAL A 306 8.27 9.69 11.44
N PHE A 307 9.50 9.95 10.99
CA PHE A 307 10.38 8.90 10.48
C PHE A 307 10.85 7.94 11.56
N HIS A 308 11.13 8.42 12.77
CA HIS A 308 11.42 7.58 13.94
C HIS A 308 10.28 6.60 14.22
N ILE A 309 9.04 7.10 14.27
CA ILE A 309 7.83 6.29 14.48
C ILE A 309 7.62 5.28 13.34
N ILE A 310 7.80 5.70 12.07
CA ILE A 310 7.72 4.78 10.93
C ILE A 310 8.81 3.70 11.02
N ASN A 311 9.98 4.01 11.58
CA ASN A 311 11.04 3.02 11.73
C ASN A 311 10.61 1.91 12.70
N ASN A 312 9.86 2.24 13.75
CA ASN A 312 9.31 1.25 14.68
C ASN A 312 8.43 0.20 13.98
N ILE A 313 7.46 0.63 13.15
CA ILE A 313 6.59 -0.30 12.40
C ILE A 313 7.35 -1.12 11.36
N GLN A 314 8.53 -0.66 10.95
CA GLN A 314 9.39 -1.34 9.97
C GLN A 314 10.36 -2.33 10.62
N ARG A 315 10.25 -2.55 11.93
CA ARG A 315 11.10 -3.46 12.69
C ARG A 315 10.23 -4.48 13.44
N ILE A 316 10.61 -5.75 13.38
CA ILE A 316 9.94 -6.86 14.08
C ILE A 316 10.94 -7.42 15.08
N ASN A 317 10.62 -7.39 16.37
CA ASN A 317 11.53 -7.80 17.45
C ASN A 317 12.91 -7.14 17.35
N ASN A 318 12.94 -5.82 17.09
CA ASN A 318 14.14 -5.02 16.86
C ASN A 318 15.00 -5.44 15.66
N VAL A 319 14.48 -6.27 14.75
CA VAL A 319 15.13 -6.63 13.48
C VAL A 319 14.46 -5.84 12.35
N PRO A 320 15.23 -5.21 11.43
CA PRO A 320 14.63 -4.56 10.27
C PRO A 320 13.83 -5.56 9.45
N ALA A 321 12.55 -5.26 9.22
CA ALA A 321 11.66 -6.04 8.37
C ALA A 321 11.78 -5.61 6.89
N CYS A 322 12.25 -4.39 6.64
CA CYS A 322 12.64 -3.91 5.31
C CYS A 322 13.94 -3.09 5.37
N VAL A 323 14.58 -2.88 4.21
CA VAL A 323 15.78 -2.04 4.11
C VAL A 323 15.53 -0.58 4.52
N GLY A 324 14.27 -0.12 4.46
CA GLY A 324 13.88 1.21 4.95
C GLY A 324 13.93 1.35 6.47
N GLY A 325 13.97 0.24 7.21
CA GLY A 325 14.07 0.20 8.67
C GLY A 325 15.48 -0.01 9.20
N LEU A 326 16.50 0.06 8.33
CA LEU A 326 17.90 -0.06 8.71
C LEU A 326 18.37 1.16 9.49
N LEU A 327 19.11 0.92 10.58
CA LEU A 327 19.72 2.00 11.38
C LEU A 327 21.13 2.37 10.92
N ASN A 328 21.89 1.40 10.41
CA ASN A 328 23.29 1.58 10.04
C ASN A 328 23.75 0.50 9.03
N GLN A 329 25.00 0.62 8.59
CA GLN A 329 25.66 -0.32 7.68
C GLN A 329 25.77 -1.74 8.28
N GLU A 330 26.07 -1.88 9.57
CA GLU A 330 26.27 -3.18 10.21
C GLU A 330 24.99 -4.04 10.16
N GLU A 331 23.83 -3.41 10.37
CA GLU A 331 22.53 -4.07 10.18
C GLU A 331 22.31 -4.47 8.72
N ALA A 332 22.72 -3.63 7.77
CA ALA A 332 22.57 -3.92 6.34
C ALA A 332 23.36 -5.17 5.96
N ASP A 333 24.63 -5.25 6.38
CA ASP A 333 25.49 -6.39 6.10
C ASP A 333 25.00 -7.68 6.78
N LYS A 334 24.43 -7.56 7.99
CA LYS A 334 23.90 -8.69 8.75
C LYS A 334 22.59 -9.25 8.19
N TYR A 335 21.63 -8.38 7.89
CA TYR A 335 20.25 -8.79 7.57
C TYR A 335 19.94 -8.77 6.08
N TYR A 336 20.68 -7.99 5.28
CA TYR A 336 20.50 -7.87 3.83
C TYR A 336 21.86 -7.90 3.11
N PRO A 337 22.61 -9.00 3.16
CA PRO A 337 23.98 -9.07 2.63
C PRO A 337 24.10 -8.75 1.12
N GLU A 338 22.98 -8.86 0.39
CA GLU A 338 22.85 -8.52 -1.02
C GLU A 338 22.70 -7.02 -1.30
N PHE A 339 22.38 -6.22 -0.28
CA PHE A 339 22.29 -4.76 -0.35
C PHE A 339 23.70 -4.19 -0.27
N LYS A 340 24.14 -3.50 -1.33
CA LYS A 340 25.44 -2.82 -1.33
C LYS A 340 25.21 -1.32 -1.34
N PHE A 341 25.99 -0.57 -0.57
CA PHE A 341 25.94 0.89 -0.61
C PHE A 341 26.36 1.46 -1.97
N SER A 342 27.02 0.69 -2.84
CA SER A 342 27.17 1.07 -4.26
C SER A 342 25.82 1.15 -5.00
N ASP A 343 24.81 0.39 -4.58
CA ASP A 343 23.48 0.39 -5.20
C ASP A 343 22.70 1.69 -4.90
N ILE A 344 23.14 2.44 -3.88
CA ILE A 344 22.58 3.73 -3.45
C ILE A 344 23.04 4.86 -4.38
N PHE A 345 24.30 4.85 -4.82
CA PHE A 345 24.92 5.96 -5.55
C PHE A 345 24.97 5.77 -7.07
N GLY A 346 24.50 4.63 -7.59
CA GLY A 346 24.44 4.40 -9.04
C GLY A 346 25.81 4.32 -9.73
N ILE A 347 26.88 4.09 -8.97
CA ILE A 347 28.24 3.85 -9.49
C ILE A 347 28.39 2.39 -9.92
#